data_AF-A0A9Q8LHF4-F1
#
_entry.id   AF-A0A9Q8LHF4-F1
#
_cell.length_a   1.000
_cell.length_b   1.000
_cell.length_c   1.000
_cell.angle_alpha   90.00
_cell.angle_beta   90.00
_cell.angle_gamma   90.00
#
_symmetry.space_group_name_H-M   'P 1'
#
loop_
_entity.id
_entity.type
_entity.pdbx_description
1 polymer ?
#
loop_
_entity_poly.entity_id
_entity_poly.type
_entity_poly.pdbx_seq_one_letter_code
_entity_poly.pdbx_strand_id
1 'polypeptide(L)'
;MPIQNELLYSTAAYPSMYIYDYENALLIKNRIAPALTQANLMTQIWAYDHNIDHHRCPQTVRDNTSVNTVAWHCYSGGWDVLSQSHASNPTVLQYMTECWTPSTSPWYNAAAFAM
;
A
#
# COMPACT_ATOMS: atom_id res chain seq x y z
N MET A 1 -8.49 -4.22 -2.85
CA MET A 1 -8.76 -3.19 -1.84
C MET A 1 -7.76 -3.33 -0.71
N PRO A 2 -7.18 -2.22 -0.26
CA PRO A 2 -6.42 -2.18 0.98
C PRO A 2 -7.34 -2.33 2.20
N ILE A 3 -6.77 -2.73 3.34
CA ILE A 3 -7.53 -2.91 4.58
C ILE A 3 -7.77 -1.60 5.31
N GLN A 4 -6.82 -0.66 5.22
CA GLN A 4 -6.86 0.61 5.93
C GLN A 4 -6.10 1.66 5.12
N ASN A 5 -6.71 2.83 4.94
CA ASN A 5 -6.04 4.01 4.41
C ASN A 5 -4.92 4.43 5.36
N GLU A 6 -3.73 4.61 4.82
CA GLU A 6 -2.56 5.10 5.54
C GLU A 6 -2.33 4.39 6.89
N LEU A 7 -2.18 3.06 6.87
CA LEU A 7 -2.14 2.23 8.08
C LEU A 7 -1.04 2.57 9.10
N LEU A 8 0.04 3.26 8.69
CA LEU A 8 1.11 3.71 9.59
C LEU A 8 0.90 5.14 10.13
N TYR A 9 -0.23 5.76 9.82
CA TYR A 9 -0.58 7.10 10.23
C TYR A 9 -1.81 7.09 11.15
N SER A 10 -1.72 7.82 12.27
CA SER A 10 -2.84 8.01 13.18
C SER A 10 -2.84 9.41 13.78
N THR A 11 -4.03 10.02 13.78
CA THR A 11 -4.30 11.37 14.23
C THR A 11 -5.71 11.47 14.81
N ALA A 12 -5.92 12.40 15.73
CA ALA A 12 -7.25 12.73 16.25
C ALA A 12 -8.02 13.73 15.36
N ALA A 13 -7.37 14.32 14.35
CA ALA A 13 -7.95 15.40 13.54
C ALA A 13 -8.99 14.91 12.52
N TYR A 14 -8.88 13.65 12.09
CA TYR A 14 -9.77 13.02 11.10
C TYR A 14 -9.70 11.50 11.24
N PRO A 15 -10.63 10.73 10.62
CA PRO A 15 -10.65 9.28 10.73
C PRO A 15 -9.30 8.68 10.31
N SER A 16 -8.67 7.98 11.24
CA SER A 16 -7.42 7.27 11.04
C SER A 16 -7.35 6.11 12.00
N MET A 17 -6.53 5.11 11.67
CA MET A 17 -6.30 3.96 12.53
C MET A 17 -4.91 3.42 12.23
N TYR A 18 -4.07 3.39 13.26
CA TYR A 18 -2.78 2.74 13.16
C TYR A 18 -2.97 1.22 13.16
N ILE A 19 -2.34 0.53 12.22
CA ILE A 19 -2.23 -0.93 12.19
C ILE A 19 -0.77 -1.26 11.91
N TYR A 20 -0.12 -2.07 12.73
CA TYR A 20 1.23 -2.53 12.39
C TYR A 20 1.20 -3.45 11.16
N ASP A 21 2.32 -3.54 10.44
CA ASP A 21 2.46 -4.41 9.27
C ASP A 21 2.15 -5.90 9.57
N TYR A 22 2.66 -6.40 10.70
CA TYR A 22 2.38 -7.77 11.16
C TYR A 22 0.91 -7.97 11.58
N GLU A 23 0.28 -6.97 12.21
CA GLU A 23 -1.14 -7.02 12.55
C GLU A 23 -2.02 -7.03 11.30
N ASN A 24 -1.67 -6.21 10.31
CA ASN A 24 -2.35 -6.17 9.03
C ASN A 24 -2.28 -7.53 8.33
N ALA A 25 -1.11 -8.16 8.32
CA ALA A 25 -0.91 -9.50 7.79
C ALA A 25 -1.77 -10.55 8.51
N LEU A 26 -1.79 -10.52 9.85
CA LEU A 26 -2.60 -11.44 10.65
C LEU A 26 -4.10 -11.22 10.43
N LEU A 27 -4.55 -9.98 10.32
CA LEU A 27 -5.95 -9.64 10.03
C LEU A 27 -6.37 -10.17 8.65
N ILE A 28 -5.53 -9.97 7.63
CA ILE A 28 -5.76 -10.50 6.28
C ILE A 28 -5.85 -12.02 6.31
N LYS A 29 -4.81 -12.69 6.85
CA LYS A 29 -4.69 -14.15 6.83
C LYS A 29 -5.78 -14.84 7.63
N ASN A 30 -6.09 -14.34 8.83
CA ASN A 30 -6.90 -15.07 9.80
C ASN A 30 -8.37 -14.63 9.81
N ARG A 31 -8.72 -13.51 9.16
CA ARG A 31 -10.09 -12.95 9.22
C ARG A 31 -10.61 -12.56 7.84
N ILE A 32 -9.94 -11.63 7.15
CA ILE A 32 -10.50 -11.01 5.94
C ILE A 32 -10.50 -11.98 4.75
N ALA A 33 -9.37 -12.62 4.44
CA ALA A 33 -9.30 -13.54 3.31
C ALA A 33 -10.27 -14.73 3.48
N PRO A 34 -10.35 -15.41 4.65
CA PRO A 34 -11.35 -16.45 4.87
C PRO A 34 -12.79 -15.96 4.71
N ALA A 35 -13.11 -14.76 5.22
CA ALA A 35 -14.46 -14.19 5.10
C ALA A 35 -14.85 -13.92 3.65
N LEU A 36 -13.93 -13.37 2.83
CA LEU A 36 -14.17 -13.16 1.40
C LEU A 36 -14.39 -14.49 0.67
N THR A 37 -13.57 -15.50 0.95
CA THR A 37 -13.73 -16.85 0.37
C THR A 37 -15.05 -17.48 0.77
N GLN A 38 -15.43 -17.42 2.05
CA GLN A 38 -16.70 -17.98 2.54
C GLN A 38 -17.91 -17.30 1.90
N ALA A 39 -17.80 -16.00 1.60
CA ALA A 39 -18.83 -15.23 0.91
C ALA A 39 -18.82 -15.40 -0.63
N ASN A 40 -17.96 -16.26 -1.19
CA ASN A 40 -17.73 -16.41 -2.64
C ASN A 40 -17.37 -15.08 -3.35
N LEU A 41 -16.65 -14.20 -2.66
CA LEU A 41 -16.18 -12.93 -3.21
C LEU A 41 -14.78 -13.09 -3.81
N MET A 42 -14.61 -12.63 -5.04
CA MET A 42 -13.32 -12.60 -5.74
C MET A 42 -12.55 -11.28 -5.54
N THR A 43 -13.00 -10.45 -4.61
CA THR A 43 -12.37 -9.15 -4.33
C THR A 43 -10.92 -9.35 -3.92
N GLN A 44 -10.00 -8.73 -4.67
CA GLN A 44 -8.58 -8.80 -4.34
C GLN A 44 -8.27 -7.98 -3.09
N ILE A 45 -7.38 -8.48 -2.23
CA ILE A 45 -6.80 -7.73 -1.12
C ILE A 45 -5.48 -7.12 -1.60
N TRP A 46 -5.26 -5.85 -1.31
CA TRP A 46 -4.05 -5.11 -1.64
C TRP A 46 -3.31 -4.76 -0.34
N ALA A 47 -1.99 -4.81 -0.36
CA ALA A 47 -1.17 -4.43 0.77
C ALA A 47 -0.96 -2.91 0.81
N TYR A 48 -0.75 -2.40 2.01
CA TYR A 48 -0.17 -1.08 2.31
C TYR A 48 -1.07 0.15 2.21
N ASP A 49 -1.19 0.80 1.05
CA ASP A 49 -1.98 2.05 0.88
C ASP A 49 -1.45 3.21 1.73
N HIS A 50 -0.14 3.44 1.63
CA HIS A 50 0.57 4.51 2.31
C HIS A 50 1.80 4.93 1.49
N ASN A 51 2.54 5.92 1.98
CA ASN A 51 3.63 6.60 1.29
C ASN A 51 4.80 5.69 0.87
N ILE A 52 5.42 6.00 -0.26
CA ILE A 52 6.58 5.27 -0.81
C ILE A 52 7.83 5.28 0.11
N ASP A 53 7.86 6.11 1.16
CA ASP A 53 8.96 6.18 2.12
C ASP A 53 9.06 4.98 3.10
N HIS A 54 8.00 4.20 3.32
CA HIS A 54 8.04 2.99 4.18
C HIS A 54 7.86 1.68 3.39
N HIS A 55 8.68 1.49 2.38
CA HIS A 55 8.62 0.36 1.44
C HIS A 55 8.78 -1.05 2.06
N ARG A 56 9.19 -1.18 3.33
CA ARG A 56 9.29 -2.50 4.00
C ARG A 56 7.94 -3.03 4.47
N CYS A 57 7.01 -2.15 4.85
CA CYS A 57 5.68 -2.53 5.30
C CYS A 57 4.91 -3.43 4.31
N PRO A 58 4.77 -3.10 3.01
CA PRO A 58 4.10 -3.98 2.07
C PRO A 58 4.78 -5.34 1.91
N GLN A 59 6.12 -5.39 2.04
CA GLN A 59 6.85 -6.65 1.97
C GLN A 59 6.52 -7.54 3.17
N THR A 60 6.52 -7.01 4.40
CA THR A 60 6.14 -7.77 5.61
C THR A 60 4.74 -8.37 5.48
N VAL A 61 3.76 -7.59 4.98
CA VAL A 61 2.39 -8.08 4.78
C VAL A 61 2.35 -9.22 3.76
N ARG A 62 3.09 -9.08 2.66
CA ARG A 62 3.12 -10.08 1.60
C ARG A 62 3.85 -11.35 2.00
N ASP A 63 4.94 -11.26 2.76
CA ASP A 63 5.68 -12.43 3.24
C ASP A 63 4.83 -13.32 4.17
N ASN A 64 3.76 -12.77 4.74
CA ASN A 64 2.87 -13.45 5.68
C ASN A 64 1.48 -13.76 5.10
N THR A 65 1.19 -13.38 3.86
CA THR A 65 -0.12 -13.56 3.20
C THR A 65 0.05 -13.99 1.74
N SER A 66 -1.05 -14.17 1.00
CA SER A 66 -1.01 -14.45 -0.46
C SER A 66 -1.30 -13.21 -1.30
N VAL A 67 -1.18 -12.02 -0.72
CA VAL A 67 -1.43 -10.75 -1.43
C VAL A 67 -0.33 -10.51 -2.48
N ASN A 68 -0.74 -10.21 -3.72
CA ASN A 68 0.17 -9.95 -4.84
C ASN A 68 0.03 -8.52 -5.42
N THR A 69 -0.61 -7.62 -4.67
CA THR A 69 -0.85 -6.24 -5.10
C THR A 69 -0.48 -5.29 -3.99
N VAL A 70 0.20 -4.20 -4.31
CA VAL A 70 0.59 -3.13 -3.37
C VAL A 70 -0.01 -1.80 -3.83
N ALA A 71 -0.60 -1.06 -2.88
CA ALA A 71 -1.08 0.29 -3.05
C ALA A 71 -0.09 1.28 -2.43
N TRP A 72 0.14 2.41 -3.11
CA TRP A 72 1.13 3.43 -2.76
C TRP A 72 0.53 4.83 -2.76
N HIS A 73 1.01 5.68 -1.86
CA HIS A 73 0.80 7.12 -1.86
C HIS A 73 2.09 7.89 -2.18
N CYS A 74 1.96 9.15 -2.63
CA CYS A 74 3.10 9.97 -3.05
C CYS A 74 3.44 11.15 -2.11
N TYR A 75 2.89 11.21 -0.89
CA TYR A 75 3.07 12.37 -0.02
C TYR A 75 4.51 12.51 0.52
N SER A 76 5.26 11.41 0.56
CA SER A 76 6.63 11.37 1.06
C SER A 76 7.42 10.23 0.42
N GLY A 77 8.74 10.42 0.25
CA GLY A 77 9.69 9.42 -0.24
C GLY A 77 10.19 9.63 -1.67
N GLY A 78 11.10 8.75 -2.09
CA GLY A 78 11.72 8.76 -3.42
C GLY A 78 11.01 7.82 -4.38
N TRP A 79 10.81 8.26 -5.62
CA TRP A 79 10.13 7.49 -6.66
C TRP A 79 10.90 6.25 -7.14
N ASP A 80 12.21 6.20 -6.89
CA ASP A 80 13.07 5.05 -7.15
C ASP A 80 12.62 3.77 -6.43
N VAL A 81 11.87 3.93 -5.32
CA VAL A 81 11.25 2.83 -4.58
C VAL A 81 10.36 1.97 -5.47
N LEU A 82 9.60 2.56 -6.40
CA LEU A 82 8.71 1.80 -7.28
C LEU A 82 9.49 0.87 -8.21
N SER A 83 10.62 1.35 -8.74
CA SER A 83 11.54 0.56 -9.57
C SER A 83 12.24 -0.53 -8.75
N GLN A 84 12.71 -0.22 -7.54
CA GLN A 84 13.35 -1.20 -6.65
C GLN A 84 12.38 -2.30 -6.21
N SER A 85 11.14 -1.92 -5.89
CA SER A 85 10.04 -2.81 -5.54
C SER A 85 9.74 -3.77 -6.70
N HIS A 86 9.62 -3.24 -7.93
CA HIS A 86 9.42 -4.07 -9.13
C HIS A 86 10.61 -5.00 -9.38
N ALA A 87 11.85 -4.51 -9.28
CA ALA A 87 13.04 -5.32 -9.49
C ALA A 87 13.13 -6.49 -8.48
N SER A 88 12.74 -6.26 -7.22
CA SER A 88 12.75 -7.28 -6.17
C SER A 88 11.55 -8.22 -6.25
N ASN A 89 10.43 -7.77 -6.82
CA ASN A 89 9.17 -8.51 -6.90
C ASN A 89 8.48 -8.31 -8.26
N PRO A 90 9.01 -8.87 -9.36
CA PRO A 90 8.58 -8.52 -10.72
C PRO A 90 7.13 -8.89 -11.05
N THR A 91 6.55 -9.85 -10.33
CA THR A 91 5.17 -10.31 -10.53
C THR A 91 4.13 -9.55 -9.70
N VAL A 92 4.56 -8.63 -8.84
CA VAL A 92 3.66 -7.87 -7.95
C VAL A 92 3.09 -6.68 -8.70
N LEU A 93 1.78 -6.54 -8.62
CA LEU A 93 1.10 -5.37 -9.16
C LEU A 93 1.27 -4.19 -8.21
N GLN A 94 1.58 -3.02 -8.76
CA GLN A 94 1.75 -1.79 -8.01
C GLN A 94 0.74 -0.76 -8.51
N TYR A 95 -0.01 -0.14 -7.59
CA TYR A 95 -0.97 0.90 -7.88
C TYR A 95 -0.65 2.15 -7.05
N MET A 96 -0.56 3.30 -7.71
CA MET A 96 -0.56 4.59 -7.03
C MET A 96 -2.02 4.98 -6.78
N THR A 97 -2.46 4.91 -5.53
CA THR A 97 -3.88 5.07 -5.14
C THR A 97 -4.20 6.48 -4.69
N GLU A 98 -3.22 7.21 -4.16
CA GLU A 98 -3.41 8.59 -3.72
C GLU A 98 -2.14 9.43 -3.93
N CYS A 99 -2.30 10.66 -4.42
CA CYS A 99 -1.18 11.55 -4.63
C CYS A 99 -1.66 13.00 -4.62
N TRP A 100 -0.91 13.86 -3.94
CA TRP A 100 -1.14 15.30 -3.97
C TRP A 100 0.16 16.02 -4.28
N THR A 101 0.08 16.93 -5.26
CA THR A 101 1.11 17.92 -5.51
C THR A 101 0.64 19.27 -4.96
N PRO A 102 1.54 20.10 -4.39
CA PRO A 102 1.18 21.45 -3.93
C PRO A 102 0.59 22.35 -5.04
N SER A 103 0.38 23.64 -4.75
CA SER A 103 0.13 24.68 -5.77
C SER A 103 1.39 25.47 -6.18
N THR A 104 2.56 25.13 -5.61
CA THR A 104 3.86 25.74 -5.90
C THR A 104 4.99 24.74 -6.20
N SER A 105 5.81 25.06 -7.21
CA SER A 105 7.01 24.32 -7.68
C SER A 105 8.10 24.18 -6.60
N PRO A 106 8.95 23.12 -6.62
CA PRO A 106 9.04 22.04 -7.63
C PRO A 106 8.02 20.91 -7.45
N TRP A 107 7.60 20.32 -8.58
CA TRP A 107 6.63 19.22 -8.65
C TRP A 107 7.32 17.91 -8.97
N TYR A 108 7.03 16.87 -8.19
CA TYR A 108 7.40 15.49 -8.50
C TYR A 108 6.12 14.67 -8.52
N ASN A 109 5.67 14.26 -9.72
CA ASN A 109 4.45 13.46 -9.87
C ASN A 109 4.72 12.20 -10.68
N ALA A 110 3.83 11.21 -10.55
CA ALA A 110 3.97 9.90 -11.20
C ALA A 110 4.07 9.99 -12.74
N ALA A 111 3.49 11.01 -13.38
CA ALA A 111 3.55 11.18 -14.82
C ALA A 111 4.94 11.65 -15.31
N ALA A 112 5.77 12.21 -14.42
CA ALA A 112 7.14 12.62 -14.76
C ALA A 112 8.10 11.43 -14.98
N PHE A 113 7.68 10.20 -14.66
CA PHE A 113 8.47 8.97 -14.81
C PHE A 113 8.19 8.19 -16.10
N ALA A 114 7.22 8.64 -16.90
CA ALA A 114 6.85 7.99 -18.15
C ALA A 114 7.64 8.49 -19.38
N MET A 115 8.77 9.18 -19.18
CA MET A 115 9.66 9.67 -20.26
C MET A 115 11.07 9.13 -20.12
#